data_AF-A0A661XDH1-F1
#
_entry.id   AF-A0A661XDH1-F1
#
_cell.length_a   1.000
_cell.length_b   1.000
_cell.length_c   1.000
_cell.angle_alpha   90.00
_cell.angle_beta   90.00
_cell.angle_gamma   90.00
#
_symmetry.space_group_name_H-M   'P 1'
#
loop_
_entity.id
_entity.type
_entity.pdbx_description
1 polymer ?
#
loop_
_entity_poly.entity_id
_entity_poly.type
_entity_poly.pdbx_seq_one_letter_code
_entity_poly.pdbx_strand_id
1 'polypeptide(L)' 'MLHSAPPVQARIIGHPPHSAPQSYPRVRNNHINKNDCWAVRVCDRGGGTIEDNNLRINAGGAWSISADSELNLRRARNKE' A
#
# COMPACT_ATOMS: atom_id res chain seq x y z
N MET A 1 -24.89 -9.77 14.58
CA MET A 1 -23.50 -9.37 14.89
C MET A 1 -22.73 -9.35 13.57
N LEU A 2 -22.44 -8.17 13.02
CA LEU A 2 -21.60 -8.08 11.81
C LEU A 2 -20.16 -8.35 12.23
N HIS A 3 -19.60 -9.47 11.78
CA HIS A 3 -18.16 -9.72 11.86
C HIS A 3 -17.47 -8.72 10.93
N SER A 4 -16.88 -7.66 11.50
CA SER A 4 -15.94 -6.82 10.76
C SER A 4 -14.75 -7.71 10.41
N ALA A 5 -14.50 -7.92 9.12
CA ALA A 5 -13.27 -8.55 8.68
C ALA A 5 -12.07 -7.76 9.26
N PRO A 6 -10.97 -8.43 9.65
CA PRO A 6 -9.79 -7.73 10.14
C PRO A 6 -9.30 -6.72 9.10
N PRO A 7 -8.82 -5.54 9.53
CA PRO A 7 -8.37 -4.48 8.63
C PRO A 7 -7.27 -5.02 7.70
N VAL A 8 -7.54 -5.00 6.39
CA VAL A 8 -6.55 -5.35 5.36
C VAL A 8 -5.84 -4.07 4.96
N GLN A 9 -4.57 -3.95 5.30
CA GLN A 9 -3.68 -2.87 4.90
C GLN A 9 -2.49 -3.43 4.12
N ALA A 10 -2.05 -2.71 3.10
CA ALA A 10 -0.80 -3.04 2.41
C ALA A 10 0.35 -2.21 3.01
N ARG A 11 1.43 -2.89 3.42
CA ARG A 11 2.65 -2.23 3.87
C ARG A 11 3.82 -2.64 2.97
N ILE A 12 4.50 -1.65 2.39
CA ILE A 12 5.68 -1.83 1.54
C ILE A 12 6.85 -1.10 2.20
N ILE A 13 7.90 -1.84 2.53
CA ILE A 13 9.08 -1.32 3.23
C ILE A 13 10.30 -1.65 2.36
N GLY A 14 11.04 -0.62 1.96
CA GLY A 14 12.31 -0.85 1.27
C GLY A 14 13.39 -1.29 2.26
N HIS A 15 14.42 -1.95 1.74
CA HIS A 15 15.54 -2.42 2.53
C HIS A 15 16.83 -1.71 2.07
N PRO A 16 17.78 -1.47 2.99
CA PRO A 16 19.07 -0.91 2.64
C PRO A 16 19.80 -1.82 1.63
N PRO A 17 20.64 -1.25 0.75
CA PRO A 17 21.22 -1.92 -0.41
C PRO A 17 22.14 -3.11 -0.11
N HIS A 18 22.51 -3.34 1.15
CA HIS A 18 23.40 -4.42 1.59
C HIS A 18 22.66 -5.67 2.10
N SER A 19 21.32 -5.68 2.04
CA SER A 19 20.51 -6.74 2.65
C SER A 19 19.51 -7.30 1.64
N ALA A 20 19.85 -8.46 1.04
CA ALA A 20 19.00 -9.24 0.14
C ALA A 20 18.54 -8.52 -1.16
N PRO A 21 18.15 -9.26 -2.22
CA PRO A 21 17.53 -8.66 -3.39
C PRO A 21 16.28 -7.87 -2.98
N GLN A 22 16.15 -6.65 -3.51
CA GLN A 22 14.99 -5.80 -3.27
C GLN A 22 13.70 -6.53 -3.69
N SER A 23 12.85 -6.81 -2.71
CA SER A 23 11.49 -7.31 -2.95
C SER A 23 10.71 -6.25 -3.74
N TYR A 24 10.11 -6.65 -4.87
CA TYR A 24 9.25 -5.80 -5.69
C TYR A 24 7.79 -6.28 -5.63
N PRO A 25 7.06 -5.96 -4.53
CA PRO A 25 5.69 -6.42 -4.32
C PRO A 25 4.72 -5.91 -5.39
N ARG A 26 3.71 -6.74 -5.68
CA ARG A 26 2.59 -6.41 -6.56
C ARG A 26 1.27 -6.54 -5.80
N VAL A 27 0.63 -5.41 -5.51
CA VAL A 27 -0.67 -5.33 -4.85
C VAL A 27 -1.73 -5.05 -5.92
N ARG A 28 -2.54 -6.04 -6.28
CA ARG A 28 -3.50 -5.91 -7.39
C ARG A 28 -4.83 -6.60 -7.14
N ASN A 29 -5.92 -6.00 -7.63
CA ASN A 29 -7.29 -6.51 -7.53
C ASN A 29 -7.78 -6.75 -6.09
N ASN A 30 -7.40 -5.89 -5.14
CA ASN A 30 -7.82 -6.03 -3.73
C ASN A 30 -8.84 -4.98 -3.29
N HIS A 31 -9.56 -5.32 -2.22
CA HIS A 31 -10.46 -4.43 -1.49
C HIS A 31 -9.80 -4.03 -0.17
N ILE A 32 -9.07 -2.91 -0.18
CA ILE A 32 -8.30 -2.39 0.95
C ILE A 32 -9.03 -1.13 1.45
N ASN A 33 -10.18 -1.33 2.10
CA ASN A 33 -11.10 -0.25 2.48
C ASN A 33 -11.56 -0.40 3.94
N LYS A 34 -12.17 0.67 4.47
CA LYS A 34 -12.76 0.71 5.81
C LYS A 34 -11.74 0.43 6.93
N ASN A 35 -10.49 0.81 6.70
CA ASN A 35 -9.47 0.80 7.74
C ASN A 35 -9.47 2.13 8.51
N ASP A 36 -9.07 2.08 9.79
CA ASP A 36 -8.92 3.26 10.64
C ASP A 36 -7.72 4.16 10.28
N CYS A 37 -6.77 3.64 9.48
CA CYS A 37 -5.63 4.40 8.97
C CYS A 37 -5.66 4.49 7.43
N TRP A 38 -4.51 4.31 6.78
CA TRP A 38 -4.38 4.33 5.33
C TRP A 38 -4.62 2.95 4.71
N ALA A 39 -5.00 2.92 3.44
CA ALA A 39 -5.06 1.67 2.67
C ALA A 39 -3.65 1.11 2.42
N VAL A 40 -2.75 1.96 1.90
CA VAL A 40 -1.38 1.58 1.54
C VAL A 40 -0.39 2.48 2.24
N ARG A 41 0.57 1.88 2.95
CA ARG A 41 1.71 2.58 3.55
C ARG A 41 3.02 2.14 2.88
N VAL A 42 3.78 3.09 2.36
CA VAL A 42 5.09 2.86 1.74
C VAL A 42 6.16 3.69 2.44
N CYS A 43 7.21 3.03 2.92
CA CYS A 43 8.31 3.67 3.66
C CYS A 43 9.68 3.11 3.24
N ASP A 44 10.75 3.82 3.62
CA ASP A 44 12.15 3.38 3.55
C ASP A 44 12.62 3.01 2.14
N ARG A 45 12.36 3.88 1.15
CA ARG A 45 12.59 3.63 -0.29
C ARG A 45 11.82 2.42 -0.83
N GLY A 46 10.70 2.07 -0.21
CA GLY A 46 9.83 0.99 -0.65
C GLY A 46 9.35 1.19 -2.08
N GLY A 47 9.43 0.13 -2.89
CA GLY A 47 9.00 0.15 -4.29
C GLY A 47 8.02 -0.97 -4.60
N GLY A 48 7.26 -0.83 -5.68
CA GLY A 48 6.32 -1.86 -6.11
C GLY A 48 5.27 -1.38 -7.09
N THR A 49 4.37 -2.30 -7.46
CA THR A 49 3.20 -1.99 -8.30
C THR A 49 1.93 -2.13 -7.47
N ILE A 50 1.12 -1.07 -7.44
CA ILE A 50 -0.18 -1.03 -6.79
C ILE A 50 -1.20 -0.64 -7.85
N GLU A 51 -1.99 -1.62 -8.31
CA GLU A 51 -2.94 -1.40 -9.40
C GLU A 51 -4.29 -2.07 -9.20
N ASP A 52 -5.35 -1.50 -9.76
CA ASP A 52 -6.69 -2.09 -9.77
C ASP A 52 -7.26 -2.40 -8.35
N ASN A 53 -6.87 -1.63 -7.33
CA ASN A 53 -7.38 -1.81 -5.97
C ASN A 53 -8.51 -0.82 -5.65
N ASN A 54 -9.38 -1.18 -4.71
CA ASN A 54 -10.35 -0.28 -4.09
C ASN A 54 -9.83 0.17 -2.72
N LEU A 55 -9.38 1.42 -2.66
CA LEU A 55 -8.72 2.08 -1.52
C LEU A 55 -9.61 3.13 -0.82
N ARG A 56 -10.89 3.20 -1.19
CA ARG A 56 -11.85 4.18 -0.66
C ARG A 56 -12.22 3.92 0.80
N ILE A 57 -12.76 4.95 1.45
CA ILE A 57 -13.39 4.85 2.78
C ILE A 57 -12.40 4.36 3.87
N ASN A 58 -11.12 4.72 3.75
CA ASN A 58 -10.15 4.56 4.82
C ASN A 58 -10.04 5.88 5.58
N ALA A 59 -10.06 5.88 6.91
CA ALA A 59 -10.13 7.10 7.71
C ALA A 59 -8.87 7.97 7.57
N GLY A 60 -7.70 7.37 7.33
CA GLY A 60 -6.46 8.07 6.99
C GLY A 60 -6.29 8.38 5.50
N GLY A 61 -7.21 7.92 4.64
CA GLY A 61 -7.14 8.06 3.18
C GLY A 61 -6.49 6.87 2.47
N ALA A 62 -6.32 6.97 1.16
CA ALA A 62 -5.80 5.87 0.34
C ALA A 62 -4.30 5.59 0.56
N TRP A 63 -3.50 6.63 0.83
CA TRP A 63 -2.04 6.55 0.77
C TRP A 63 -1.36 7.20 1.97
N SER A 64 -0.27 6.57 2.42
CA SER A 64 0.79 7.19 3.20
C SER A 64 2.13 6.77 2.58
N ILE A 65 2.75 7.65 1.81
CA ILE A 65 3.97 7.37 1.04
C ILE A 65 5.04 8.34 1.53
N SER A 66 6.21 7.82 1.91
CA SER A 66 7.37 8.66 2.21
C SER A 66 7.98 9.22 0.91
N ALA A 67 8.53 10.43 0.98
CA ALA A 67 9.06 11.15 -0.19
C ALA A 67 10.13 10.35 -0.98
N ASP A 68 10.92 9.55 -0.28
CA ASP A 68 11.96 8.69 -0.86
C ASP A 68 11.43 7.43 -1.55
N SER A 69 10.11 7.17 -1.46
CA SER A 69 9.43 6.02 -2.05
C SER A 69 8.53 6.38 -3.23
N GLU A 70 8.20 7.67 -3.43
CA GLU A 70 7.25 8.09 -4.47
C GLU A 70 7.65 7.65 -5.88
N LEU A 71 8.94 7.79 -6.21
CA LEU A 71 9.48 7.45 -7.52
C LEU A 71 9.60 5.93 -7.75
N ASN A 72 9.48 5.12 -6.70
CA ASN A 72 9.64 3.67 -6.77
C ASN A 72 8.30 2.95 -6.97
N LEU A 73 7.19 3.68 -7.02
CA LEU A 73 5.85 3.15 -7.10
C LEU A 73 5.23 3.34 -8.48
N ARG A 74 4.72 2.24 -9.03
CA ARG A 74 3.75 2.30 -10.12
C ARG A 74 2.34 2.26 -9.52
N ARG A 75 1.58 3.33 -9.70
CA ARG A 75 0.16 3.44 -9.31
C ARG A 75 -0.71 3.50 -10.55
N ALA A 76 -1.68 2.60 -10.68
CA ALA A 76 -2.55 2.58 -11.85
C ALA A 76 -3.96 2.06 -11.51
N ARG A 77 -5.01 2.73 -12.01
CA ARG A 77 -6.40 2.26 -11.95
C ARG A 77 -6.91 1.92 -10.53
N ASN A 78 -6.33 2.51 -9.48
CA ASN A 78 -6.86 2.39 -8.13
C ASN A 78 -8.09 3.30 -7.97
N LYS A 79 -9.07 2.86 -7.19
CA LYS A 79 -10.22 3.66 -6.77
C LYS A 79 -9.91 4.22 -5.40
N GLU A 80 -9.75 5.52 -5.28
CA GLU A 80 -9.24 6.22 -4.10
C GLU A 80 -10.35 6.98 -3.38
#